data_AF-A0A495JR83-F1
#
_entry.id   AF-A0A495JR83-F1
#
_cell.length_a   1.000
_cell.length_b   1.000
_cell.length_c   1.000
_cell.angle_alpha   90.00
_cell.angle_beta   90.00
_cell.angle_gamma   90.00
#
_symmetry.space_group_name_H-M   'P 1'
#
loop_
_entity.id
_entity.type
_entity.pdbx_description
1 polymer ?
#
loop_
_entity_poly.entity_id
_entity_poly.type
_entity_poly.pdbx_seq_one_letter_code
_entity_poly.pdbx_strand_id
1 'polypeptide(L)'
;MIRGRFIRFDEVRGYGFITPDNGGEDVFVHANVLGDEKYAFAPGVPVEFEAVESDRGMKALAVRILKTERALASTVSVTLPESVPAASERSDDDGMCDVLTPAGFRHEVTELLLEAVPTLTGAQIVTLRQSLTVLAQRHGWVEN
;
A
#
# COMPACT_ATOMS: atom_id res chain seq x y z
N MET A 1 -20.08 0.38 -2.51
CA MET A 1 -19.26 0.03 -1.34
C MET A 1 -19.97 -1.06 -0.54
N ILE A 2 -19.30 -2.20 -0.38
CA ILE A 2 -19.76 -3.42 0.30
C ILE A 2 -18.94 -3.57 1.58
N ARG A 3 -19.54 -4.12 2.63
CA ARG A 3 -18.85 -4.41 3.89
C ARG A 3 -18.61 -5.90 4.02
N GLY A 4 -17.50 -6.26 4.64
CA GLY A 4 -17.17 -7.64 4.92
C GLY A 4 -16.09 -7.76 5.98
N ARG A 5 -15.62 -8.99 6.16
CA ARG A 5 -14.55 -9.32 7.10
C ARG A 5 -13.49 -10.16 6.42
N PHE A 6 -12.22 -9.89 6.73
CA PHE A 6 -11.13 -10.74 6.27
C PHE A 6 -11.24 -12.12 6.93
N ILE A 7 -11.32 -13.18 6.12
CA ILE A 7 -11.28 -14.55 6.64
C ILE A 7 -9.85 -15.08 6.73
N ARG A 8 -9.02 -14.69 5.76
CA ARG A 8 -7.61 -15.07 5.66
C ARG A 8 -6.85 -14.03 4.87
N PHE A 9 -5.71 -13.62 5.39
CA PHE A 9 -4.77 -12.75 4.71
C PHE A 9 -3.38 -13.36 4.85
N ASP A 10 -2.69 -13.49 3.73
CA ASP A 10 -1.33 -13.98 3.66
C ASP A 10 -0.42 -12.84 3.24
N GLU A 11 0.23 -12.20 4.22
CA GLU A 11 1.11 -11.06 3.99
C GLU A 11 2.32 -11.43 3.13
N VAL A 12 2.84 -12.66 3.30
CA VAL A 12 4.00 -13.16 2.56
C VAL A 12 3.64 -13.39 1.10
N ARG A 13 2.46 -13.95 0.83
CA ARG A 13 1.97 -14.21 -0.53
C ARG A 13 1.28 -12.99 -1.16
N GLY A 14 0.94 -11.97 -0.37
CA GLY A 14 0.34 -10.73 -0.84
C GLY A 14 -1.11 -10.86 -1.31
N TYR A 15 -1.89 -11.79 -0.76
CA TYR A 15 -3.31 -11.92 -1.09
C TYR A 15 -4.16 -12.36 0.09
N GLY A 16 -5.46 -12.08 0.01
CA GLY A 16 -6.44 -12.48 1.01
C GLY A 16 -7.82 -12.72 0.41
N PHE A 17 -8.74 -13.09 1.30
CA PHE A 17 -10.15 -13.25 0.97
C PHE A 17 -11.01 -12.53 2.00
N ILE A 18 -12.03 -11.83 1.49
CA ILE A 18 -12.99 -11.09 2.29
C ILE A 18 -14.35 -11.72 2.08
N THR A 19 -15.01 -12.10 3.17
CA THR A 19 -16.39 -12.57 3.09
C THR A 19 -17.31 -11.35 3.25
N PRO A 20 -18.14 -11.04 2.24
CA PRO A 20 -19.10 -9.94 2.33
C PRO A 20 -20.18 -10.27 3.37
N ASP A 21 -20.56 -9.27 4.18
CA ASP A 21 -21.61 -9.43 5.18
C ASP A 21 -23.00 -9.66 4.54
N ASN A 22 -23.12 -9.32 3.25
CA ASN A 22 -24.29 -9.59 2.43
C ASN A 22 -24.49 -11.09 2.09
N GLY A 23 -23.63 -11.99 2.59
CA GLY A 23 -23.75 -13.44 2.42
C GLY A 23 -23.45 -13.93 1.01
N GLY A 24 -22.73 -13.13 0.21
CA GLY A 24 -22.30 -13.47 -1.15
C GLY A 24 -21.02 -14.30 -1.19
N GLU A 25 -20.53 -14.56 -2.40
CA GLU A 25 -19.27 -15.28 -2.62
C GLU A 25 -18.05 -14.54 -2.05
N ASP A 26 -17.02 -15.31 -1.69
CA ASP A 26 -15.78 -14.77 -1.16
C ASP A 26 -15.09 -13.88 -2.20
N VAL A 27 -14.72 -12.68 -1.77
CA VAL A 27 -14.11 -11.69 -2.66
C VAL A 27 -12.60 -11.75 -2.52
N PHE A 28 -11.94 -11.98 -3.66
CA PHE A 28 -10.48 -12.03 -3.73
C PHE A 28 -9.90 -10.62 -3.60
N VAL A 29 -8.86 -10.49 -2.77
CA VAL A 29 -8.18 -9.21 -2.60
C VAL A 29 -6.66 -9.39 -2.71
N HIS A 30 -6.03 -8.46 -3.43
CA HIS A 30 -4.59 -8.43 -3.63
C HIS A 30 -3.97 -7.36 -2.72
N ALA A 31 -2.82 -7.62 -2.12
CA ALA A 31 -2.12 -6.69 -1.23
C ALA A 31 -1.80 -5.34 -1.89
N ASN A 32 -1.75 -5.29 -3.23
CA ASN A 32 -1.60 -4.05 -3.98
C ASN A 32 -2.75 -3.05 -3.75
N VAL A 33 -3.95 -3.55 -3.44
CA VAL A 33 -5.14 -2.71 -3.16
C VAL A 33 -5.16 -2.26 -1.69
N LEU A 34 -4.43 -2.95 -0.81
CA LEU A 34 -4.36 -2.67 0.63
C LEU A 34 -3.34 -1.57 0.99
N GLY A 35 -2.49 -1.15 0.04
CA GLY A 35 -1.52 -0.07 0.22
C GLY A 35 -0.49 -0.34 1.34
N ASP A 36 -0.08 0.72 2.04
CA ASP A 36 0.88 0.66 3.15
C ASP A 36 0.30 0.07 4.44
N GLU A 37 -1.03 -0.03 4.54
CA GLU A 37 -1.73 -0.55 5.72
C GLU A 37 -1.87 -2.09 5.71
N LYS A 38 -1.18 -2.80 4.79
CA LYS A 38 -1.15 -4.27 4.67
C LYS A 38 -0.98 -5.00 6.02
N TYR A 39 -0.18 -4.46 6.94
CA TYR A 39 0.05 -5.01 8.29
C TYR A 39 -1.16 -4.91 9.24
N ALA A 40 -2.13 -4.03 8.95
CA ALA A 40 -3.33 -3.82 9.76
C ALA A 40 -4.49 -4.75 9.36
N PHE A 41 -4.35 -5.51 8.27
CA PHE A 41 -5.36 -6.44 7.77
C PHE A 41 -5.19 -7.84 8.39
N ALA A 42 -5.66 -7.97 9.63
CA ALA A 42 -5.74 -9.25 10.33
C ALA A 42 -7.06 -10.00 10.02
N PRO A 43 -7.10 -11.34 10.17
CA PRO A 43 -8.36 -12.09 10.08
C PRO A 43 -9.35 -11.61 11.15
N GLY A 44 -10.60 -11.41 10.74
CA GLY A 44 -11.69 -10.91 11.59
C GLY A 44 -11.85 -9.39 11.57
N VAL A 45 -10.94 -8.63 10.95
CA VAL A 45 -11.06 -7.18 10.84
C VAL A 45 -12.21 -6.82 9.89
N PRO A 46 -13.17 -5.98 10.33
CA PRO A 46 -14.22 -5.46 9.46
C PRO A 46 -13.64 -4.43 8.48
N VAL A 47 -13.97 -4.59 7.21
CA VAL A 47 -13.47 -3.77 6.12
C VAL A 47 -14.60 -3.38 5.18
N GLU A 48 -14.44 -2.24 4.53
CA GLU A 48 -15.31 -1.76 3.46
C GLU A 48 -14.52 -1.81 2.15
N PHE A 49 -15.14 -2.33 1.09
CA PHE A 49 -14.47 -2.53 -0.19
C PHE A 49 -15.49 -2.45 -1.33
N GLU A 50 -15.00 -2.34 -2.56
CA GLU A 50 -15.83 -2.40 -3.75
C GLU A 50 -15.60 -3.72 -4.48
N ALA A 51 -16.63 -4.57 -4.58
CA ALA A 51 -16.53 -5.81 -5.35
C ALA A 51 -16.78 -5.52 -6.84
N VAL A 52 -15.84 -5.92 -7.69
CA VAL A 52 -15.95 -5.80 -9.15
C VAL A 52 -15.73 -7.18 -9.76
N GLU A 53 -16.56 -7.53 -10.74
CA GLU A 53 -16.42 -8.76 -11.52
C GLU A 53 -15.16 -8.68 -12.40
N SER A 54 -14.36 -9.74 -12.37
CA SER A 54 -13.13 -9.83 -13.16
C SER A 54 -13.03 -11.22 -13.78
N ASP A 55 -12.11 -11.37 -14.74
CA ASP A 55 -11.85 -12.62 -15.49
C ASP A 55 -11.51 -13.83 -14.57
N ARG A 56 -11.13 -13.55 -13.32
CA ARG A 56 -10.82 -14.55 -12.27
C ARG A 56 -11.79 -14.57 -11.08
N GLY A 57 -12.99 -14.00 -11.23
CA GLY A 57 -14.01 -13.92 -10.18
C GLY A 57 -14.10 -12.54 -9.53
N MET A 58 -14.85 -12.43 -8.43
CA MET A 58 -15.06 -11.18 -7.71
C MET A 58 -13.76 -10.67 -7.08
N LYS A 59 -13.35 -9.47 -7.45
CA LYS A 59 -12.16 -8.79 -6.91
C LYS A 59 -12.55 -7.57 -6.09
N ALA A 60 -11.91 -7.38 -4.95
CA ALA A 60 -12.07 -6.19 -4.13
C ALA A 60 -11.16 -5.05 -4.62
N LEU A 61 -11.74 -3.86 -4.77
CA LEU A 61 -11.10 -2.58 -5.05
C LEU A 61 -11.34 -1.61 -3.88
N ALA A 62 -10.49 -0.61 -3.73
CA ALA A 62 -10.63 0.47 -2.73
C ALA A 62 -10.97 -0.03 -1.30
N VAL A 63 -10.13 -0.92 -0.77
CA VAL A 63 -10.35 -1.56 0.53
C VAL A 63 -9.97 -0.59 1.66
N ARG A 64 -10.84 -0.41 2.63
CA ARG A 64 -10.64 0.43 3.82
C ARG A 64 -10.99 -0.32 5.09
N ILE A 65 -10.16 -0.17 6.12
CA ILE A 65 -10.41 -0.78 7.43
C ILE A 65 -11.47 0.03 8.17
N LEU A 66 -12.57 -0.63 8.54
CA LEU A 66 -13.57 -0.03 9.41
C LEU A 66 -13.10 -0.21 10.85
N LYS A 67 -12.22 0.69 11.32
CA LYS A 67 -11.74 0.67 12.70
C LYS A 67 -12.94 0.89 13.64
N THR A 68 -13.48 -0.18 14.21
CA THR A 68 -14.53 -0.05 15.23
C THR A 68 -13.84 0.45 16.50
N GLU A 69 -14.23 1.62 16.98
CA GLU A 69 -13.67 2.26 18.18
C GLU A 69 -14.05 1.53 19.50
N ARG A 70 -14.41 0.24 19.43
CA ARG A 70 -14.94 -0.52 20.56
C ARG A 70 -13.93 -1.55 21.10
N ALA A 71 -12.81 -1.02 21.57
CA ALA A 71 -11.96 -1.62 22.61
C ALA A 71 -11.29 -0.50 23.46
N LEU A 72 -12.15 0.39 23.95
CA LEU A 72 -12.15 1.19 25.19
C LEU A 72 -10.86 1.40 26.02
N ALA A 73 -10.58 2.68 26.31
CA ALA A 73 -10.45 3.27 27.65
C ALA A 73 -9.85 2.46 28.83
N SER A 74 -8.63 2.85 29.24
CA SER A 74 -7.97 2.82 30.58
C SER A 74 -6.51 2.37 30.39
N THR A 75 -5.41 3.03 30.77
CA THR A 75 -5.08 4.21 31.59
C THR A 75 -3.63 4.56 31.16
N VAL A 76 -3.25 5.79 30.82
CA VAL A 76 -2.61 6.75 31.73
C VAL A 76 -2.65 8.14 31.07
N SER A 77 -3.25 9.07 31.80
CA SER A 77 -3.15 10.52 31.59
C SER A 77 -1.83 11.04 32.15
N VAL A 78 -1.09 11.85 31.39
CA VAL A 78 -0.35 13.03 31.90
C VAL A 78 -0.35 14.07 30.76
N THR A 79 -1.33 14.97 30.72
CA THR A 79 -1.28 16.38 31.19
C THR A 79 -0.66 17.33 30.16
N LEU A 80 -1.53 18.06 29.44
CA LEU A 80 -1.26 19.37 28.82
C LEU A 80 -1.08 20.44 29.93
N PRO A 81 -0.43 21.63 29.72
CA PRO A 81 -0.73 22.48 28.56
C PRO A 81 0.36 23.44 28.02
N GLU A 82 0.00 23.99 26.85
CA GLU A 82 0.25 25.34 26.30
C GLU A 82 1.67 25.82 25.95
N SER A 83 1.88 26.15 24.66
CA SER A 83 1.89 27.55 24.19
C SER A 83 2.02 27.63 22.66
N VAL A 84 1.19 28.50 22.08
CA VAL A 84 1.07 28.96 20.66
C VAL A 84 2.30 29.79 20.20
N PRO A 85 2.41 30.38 18.97
CA PRO A 85 1.52 30.44 17.80
C PRO A 85 2.19 30.32 16.38
N ALA A 86 1.33 30.28 15.35
CA ALA A 86 1.42 30.82 13.98
C ALA A 86 2.77 31.22 13.34
N ALA A 87 3.05 30.71 12.13
CA ALA A 87 3.32 31.50 10.92
C ALA A 87 3.56 30.60 9.69
N SER A 88 3.11 31.11 8.55
CA SER A 88 3.26 30.63 7.17
C SER A 88 4.67 30.18 6.80
N GLU A 89 4.81 29.13 5.97
CA GLU A 89 5.78 29.09 4.87
C GLU A 89 5.17 28.32 3.68
N ARG A 90 4.93 29.06 2.59
CA ARG A 90 4.93 28.49 1.24
C ARG A 90 6.41 28.30 0.89
N SER A 91 6.78 27.16 0.34
CA SER A 91 8.05 27.02 -0.35
C SER A 91 7.80 26.26 -1.64
N ASP A 92 7.68 27.03 -2.72
CA ASP A 92 8.11 26.63 -4.05
C ASP A 92 9.60 26.26 -3.97
N ASP A 93 9.97 25.02 -4.27
CA ASP A 93 11.36 24.62 -4.55
C ASP A 93 11.38 23.76 -5.81
N ASP A 94 11.77 24.41 -6.91
CA ASP A 94 12.17 23.78 -8.16
C ASP A 94 13.42 22.92 -7.96
N GLY A 95 13.25 21.60 -8.04
CA GLY A 95 14.25 20.72 -8.65
C GLY A 95 15.53 20.45 -7.85
N MET A 96 15.42 19.94 -6.63
CA MET A 96 16.49 19.13 -6.06
C MET A 96 16.28 17.67 -6.49
N CYS A 97 17.16 17.17 -7.36
CA CYS A 97 17.30 15.73 -7.58
C CYS A 97 17.75 15.10 -6.26
N ASP A 98 16.80 14.70 -5.41
CA ASP A 98 17.04 13.79 -4.31
C ASP A 98 17.78 12.59 -4.90
N VAL A 99 19.04 12.42 -4.53
CA VAL A 99 19.80 11.23 -4.89
C VAL A 99 18.99 10.06 -4.36
N LEU A 100 18.39 9.29 -5.26
CA LEU A 100 17.47 8.23 -4.86
C LEU A 100 18.26 7.14 -4.16
N THR A 101 17.79 6.73 -2.98
CA THR A 101 18.29 5.50 -2.36
C THR A 101 18.13 4.32 -3.34
N PRO A 102 18.96 3.26 -3.25
CA PRO A 102 18.81 2.07 -4.08
C PRO A 102 17.42 1.41 -3.98
N ALA A 103 16.74 1.59 -2.85
CA ALA A 103 15.38 1.13 -2.67
C ALA A 103 14.36 2.02 -3.41
N GLY A 104 14.50 3.34 -3.32
CA GLY A 104 13.66 4.31 -4.02
C GLY A 104 13.76 4.17 -5.54
N PHE A 105 14.98 4.13 -6.08
CA PHE A 105 15.18 3.94 -7.51
C PHE A 105 14.57 2.63 -8.05
N ARG A 106 14.67 1.56 -7.26
CA ARG A 106 14.05 0.27 -7.60
C ARG A 106 12.52 0.33 -7.61
N HIS A 107 11.94 1.10 -6.71
CA HIS A 107 10.49 1.29 -6.62
C HIS A 107 9.99 2.08 -7.83
N GLU A 108 10.57 3.25 -8.10
CA GLU A 108 10.21 4.10 -9.24
C GLU A 108 10.32 3.37 -10.59
N VAL A 109 11.41 2.62 -10.79
CA VAL A 109 11.60 1.79 -12.00
C VAL A 109 10.54 0.69 -12.09
N THR A 110 10.13 0.10 -10.97
CA THR A 110 9.11 -0.96 -10.99
C THR A 110 7.75 -0.39 -11.37
N GLU A 111 7.37 0.75 -10.80
CA GLU A 111 6.11 1.43 -11.11
C GLU A 111 6.07 1.88 -12.57
N LEU A 112 7.15 2.51 -13.06
CA LEU A 112 7.27 2.92 -14.46
C LEU A 112 7.14 1.74 -15.43
N LEU A 113 7.77 0.60 -15.13
CA LEU A 113 7.72 -0.59 -15.98
C LEU A 113 6.33 -1.23 -16.00
N LEU A 114 5.64 -1.24 -14.85
CA LEU A 114 4.29 -1.77 -14.73
C LEU A 114 3.27 -0.88 -15.46
N GLU A 115 3.45 0.44 -15.44
CA GLU A 115 2.61 1.39 -16.17
C GLU A 115 2.87 1.36 -17.68
N ALA A 116 4.13 1.42 -18.10
CA ALA A 116 4.48 1.53 -19.51
C ALA A 116 4.26 0.22 -20.30
N VAL A 117 4.48 -0.94 -19.67
CA VAL A 117 4.43 -2.24 -20.34
C VAL A 117 3.75 -3.29 -19.45
N PRO A 118 2.40 -3.34 -19.42
CA PRO A 118 1.64 -4.26 -18.55
C PRO A 118 1.77 -5.74 -18.93
N THR A 119 2.41 -6.05 -20.06
CA THR A 119 2.70 -7.43 -20.52
C THR A 119 4.00 -7.98 -19.92
N LEU A 120 4.80 -7.16 -19.24
CA LEU A 120 6.01 -7.63 -18.58
C LEU A 120 5.67 -8.62 -17.46
N THR A 121 6.37 -9.76 -17.48
CA THR A 121 6.27 -10.75 -16.40
C THR A 121 7.11 -10.31 -15.20
N GLY A 122 6.74 -10.76 -13.99
CA GLY A 122 7.48 -10.43 -12.77
C GLY A 122 8.96 -10.81 -12.83
N ALA A 123 9.31 -11.92 -13.50
CA ALA A 123 10.70 -12.32 -13.70
C ALA A 123 11.48 -11.33 -14.59
N GLN A 124 10.84 -10.79 -15.63
CA GLN A 124 11.43 -9.77 -16.49
C GLN A 124 11.62 -8.45 -15.74
N ILE A 125 10.64 -8.04 -14.94
CA ILE A 125 10.71 -6.82 -14.12
C ILE A 125 11.85 -6.91 -13.10
N VAL A 126 12.00 -8.06 -12.43
CA VAL A 126 13.11 -8.29 -11.49
C VAL A 126 14.46 -8.18 -12.21
N THR A 127 14.59 -8.78 -13.39
CA THR A 127 15.83 -8.76 -14.19
C THR A 127 16.18 -7.35 -14.67
N LEU A 128 15.17 -6.60 -15.17
CA LEU A 128 15.32 -5.21 -15.60
C LEU A 128 15.72 -4.30 -14.43
N ARG A 129 15.05 -4.43 -13.29
CA ARG A 129 15.34 -3.66 -12.09
C ARG A 129 16.74 -3.90 -11.56
N GLN A 130 17.21 -5.15 -11.52
CA GLN A 130 18.58 -5.49 -11.15
C GLN A 130 19.60 -4.82 -12.09
N SER A 131 19.37 -4.92 -13.40
CA SER A 131 20.26 -4.34 -14.41
C SER A 131 20.29 -2.80 -14.35
N LEU A 132 19.13 -2.17 -14.16
CA LEU A 132 19.00 -0.71 -14.04
C LEU A 132 19.63 -0.18 -12.74
N THR A 133 19.50 -0.91 -11.63
CA THR A 133 20.11 -0.51 -10.35
C THR A 133 21.64 -0.52 -10.45
N VAL A 134 22.22 -1.55 -11.09
CA VAL A 134 23.68 -1.63 -11.33
C VAL A 134 24.14 -0.50 -12.26
N LEU A 135 23.35 -0.15 -13.28
CA LEU A 135 23.67 0.98 -14.16
C LEU A 135 23.61 2.31 -13.41
N ALA A 136 22.57 2.52 -12.60
CA ALA A 136 22.39 3.74 -11.83
C ALA A 136 23.51 3.97 -10.79
N GLN A 137 23.95 2.91 -10.11
CA GLN A 137 25.12 2.97 -9.21
C GLN A 137 26.41 3.33 -9.96
N ARG A 138 26.63 2.74 -11.15
CA ARG A 138 27.81 3.04 -11.96
C ARG A 138 27.87 4.48 -12.46
N HIS A 139 26.72 5.12 -12.63
CA HIS A 139 26.59 6.52 -13.03
C HIS A 139 26.38 7.50 -11.87
N GLY A 140 26.35 7.01 -10.61
CA GLY A 140 26.18 7.83 -9.42
C GLY A 140 24.76 8.42 -9.24
N TRP A 141 23.76 7.85 -9.89
CA TRP A 141 22.35 8.27 -9.76
C TRP A 141 21.68 7.78 -8.48
N VAL A 142 22.34 6.87 -7.79
CA VAL A 142 21.84 6.17 -6.61
C VAL A 142 22.96 6.15 -5.58
N GLU A 143 22.60 6.38 -4.31
CA GLU A 143 23.53 6.33 -3.19
C GLU A 143 24.19 4.95 -3.10
N ASN A 144 25.51 4.92 -2.87
CA ASN A 144 26.31 3.69 -2.82
C ASN A 144 26.25 3.00 -1.46
#